data_AF-A0A6J0ZNK5-F1
#
_entry.id   AF-A0A6J0ZNK5-F1
#
_cell.length_a   1.000
_cell.length_b   1.000
_cell.length_c   1.000
_cell.angle_alpha   90.00
_cell.angle_beta   90.00
_cell.angle_gamma   90.00
#
_symmetry.space_group_name_H-M   'P 1'
#
loop_
_entity.id
_entity.type
_entity.pdbx_description
1 polymer ?
#
loop_
_entity_poly.entity_id
_entity_poly.type
_entity_poly.pdbx_seq_one_letter_code
_entity_poly.pdbx_strand_id
1 'polypeptide(L)'
;MGDSFYEYLLKAWIQGNKTEAVKHYRDMWETSMKGLQSLIRRSTPSSFTYICEKTGNSLSDKMDELACFAPGMLALGSFGYGPGEAEKFLALAEELAWTCYNFYQSTPTKLAGENYFFRTGQDMTVGTSWNILRPETIESLFYLWRLTGNKTYQEWGWNIFQAFERNSRIETG
;
A
#
# COMPACT_ATOMS: atom_id res chain seq x y z
N MET A 1 0.03 10.40 9.56
CA MET A 1 -0.16 11.64 8.77
C MET A 1 1.08 11.88 7.93
N GLY A 2 0.99 11.67 6.61
CA GLY A 2 2.12 11.84 5.70
C GLY A 2 1.96 11.14 4.34
N ASP A 3 1.00 10.21 4.21
CA ASP A 3 0.64 9.45 3.00
C ASP A 3 0.73 10.23 1.67
N SER A 4 -0.29 11.05 1.42
CA SER A 4 -0.58 11.80 0.20
C SER A 4 0.49 12.83 -0.16
N PHE A 5 1.28 13.29 0.82
CA PHE A 5 2.45 14.11 0.51
C PHE A 5 3.41 13.38 -0.42
N TYR A 6 3.79 12.14 -0.08
CA TYR A 6 4.71 11.33 -0.90
C TYR A 6 4.08 10.94 -2.24
N GLU A 7 2.79 10.63 -2.23
CA GLU A 7 2.02 10.34 -3.44
C GLU A 7 2.07 11.51 -4.44
N TYR A 8 1.86 12.74 -3.94
CA TYR A 8 1.81 13.93 -4.77
C TYR A 8 3.17 14.35 -5.30
N LEU A 9 4.28 14.05 -4.62
CA LEU A 9 5.61 14.23 -5.21
C LEU A 9 5.74 13.45 -6.53
N LEU A 10 5.25 12.21 -6.57
CA LEU A 10 5.27 11.41 -7.80
C LEU A 10 4.22 11.90 -8.81
N LYS A 11 2.98 12.14 -8.37
CA LYS A 11 1.88 12.53 -9.27
C LYS A 11 2.13 13.92 -9.89
N ALA A 12 2.72 14.87 -9.17
CA ALA A 12 3.10 16.19 -9.70
C ALA A 12 4.21 16.09 -10.77
N TRP A 13 5.21 15.21 -10.56
CA TRP A 13 6.23 14.92 -11.58
C TRP A 13 5.60 14.38 -12.87
N ILE A 14 4.65 13.46 -12.76
CA ILE A 14 3.94 12.87 -13.90
C ILE A 14 3.04 13.91 -14.57
N GLN A 15 2.26 14.67 -13.79
CA GLN A 15 1.34 15.69 -14.29
C GLN A 15 2.07 16.83 -15.00
N GLY A 16 3.25 17.23 -14.51
CA GLY A 16 4.13 18.20 -15.15
C GLY A 16 4.90 17.67 -16.36
N ASN A 17 4.43 16.55 -16.94
CA ASN A 17 4.97 15.89 -18.13
C ASN A 17 6.46 15.56 -18.03
N LYS A 18 6.96 15.30 -16.81
CA LYS A 18 8.34 14.88 -16.57
C LYS A 18 9.39 15.86 -17.12
N THR A 19 9.10 17.17 -17.07
CA THR A 19 10.00 18.22 -17.57
C THR A 19 10.98 18.70 -16.51
N GLU A 20 12.07 19.35 -16.91
CA GLU A 20 13.07 19.88 -15.98
C GLU A 20 12.46 20.83 -14.93
N ALA A 21 11.45 21.61 -15.31
CA ALA A 21 10.75 22.54 -14.41
C ALA A 21 10.13 21.85 -13.18
N VAL A 22 9.75 20.57 -13.29
CA VAL A 22 9.11 19.79 -12.21
C VAL A 22 10.00 18.67 -11.66
N LYS A 23 11.25 18.57 -12.11
CA LYS A 23 12.19 17.50 -11.72
C LYS A 23 12.43 17.42 -10.21
N HIS A 24 12.41 18.56 -9.51
CA HIS A 24 12.56 18.63 -8.06
C HIS A 24 11.55 17.74 -7.30
N TYR A 25 10.32 17.58 -7.81
CA TYR A 25 9.35 16.66 -7.20
C TYR A 25 9.78 15.19 -7.29
N ARG A 26 10.37 14.80 -8.43
CA ARG A 26 10.93 13.46 -8.58
C ARG A 26 12.12 13.26 -7.64
N ASP A 27 13.02 14.24 -7.54
CA ASP A 27 14.20 14.15 -6.65
C ASP A 27 13.79 14.02 -5.16
N MET A 28 12.75 14.75 -4.75
CA MET A 28 12.15 14.62 -3.42
C MET A 28 11.50 13.26 -3.21
N TRP A 29 10.79 12.73 -4.20
CA TRP A 29 10.20 11.40 -4.15
C TRP A 29 11.27 10.32 -4.01
N GLU A 30 12.35 10.39 -4.79
CA GLU A 30 13.44 9.39 -4.73
C GLU A 30 14.17 9.41 -3.38
N THR A 31 14.42 10.60 -2.84
CA THR A 31 14.93 10.75 -1.46
C THR A 31 13.98 10.10 -0.45
N SER A 32 12.68 10.33 -0.61
CA SER A 32 11.65 9.76 0.27
C SER A 32 11.59 8.24 0.16
N MET A 33 11.79 7.65 -1.03
CA MET A 33 11.78 6.19 -1.21
C MET A 33 12.97 5.51 -0.53
N LYS A 34 14.13 6.15 -0.46
CA LYS A 34 15.25 5.68 0.38
C LYS A 34 14.87 5.65 1.86
N GLY A 35 14.15 6.68 2.32
CA GLY A 35 13.58 6.72 3.66
C GLY A 35 12.58 5.60 3.90
N LEU A 36 11.65 5.39 2.97
CA LEU A 36 10.63 4.33 3.02
C LEU A 36 11.27 2.94 3.14
N GLN A 37 12.30 2.65 2.34
CA GLN A 37 13.04 1.37 2.41
C GLN A 37 13.57 1.07 3.83
N SER A 38 14.00 2.10 4.57
CA SER A 38 14.46 1.92 5.95
C SER A 38 13.35 1.53 6.94
N LEU A 39 12.09 1.76 6.57
CA LEU A 39 10.89 1.44 7.35
C LEU A 39 10.27 0.09 7.00
N ILE A 40 10.73 -0.57 5.92
CA ILE A 40 10.21 -1.87 5.52
C ILE A 40 10.67 -2.96 6.49
N ARG A 41 9.73 -3.77 6.96
CA ARG A 41 9.98 -4.96 7.78
C ARG A 41 9.17 -6.14 7.25
N ARG A 42 9.45 -7.34 7.78
CA ARG A 42 8.72 -8.57 7.48
C ARG A 42 8.28 -9.24 8.77
N SER A 43 7.05 -9.72 8.78
CA SER A 43 6.47 -10.42 9.93
C SER A 43 7.02 -11.85 10.08
N THR A 44 6.68 -12.51 11.17
CA THR A 44 6.90 -13.94 11.37
C THR A 44 5.63 -14.61 11.88
N PRO A 45 5.30 -15.85 11.43
CA PRO A 45 6.09 -16.70 10.54
C PRO A 45 5.88 -16.47 9.03
N SER A 46 4.82 -15.80 8.60
CA SER A 46 4.40 -15.80 7.17
C SER A 46 5.14 -14.78 6.30
N SER A 47 6.05 -13.99 6.87
CA SER A 47 6.89 -13.04 6.12
C SER A 47 6.11 -11.94 5.38
N PHE A 48 4.98 -11.48 5.93
CA PHE A 48 4.26 -10.33 5.38
C PHE A 48 5.12 -9.07 5.43
N THR A 49 5.33 -8.43 4.29
CA THR A 49 6.06 -7.17 4.19
C THR A 49 5.16 -6.01 4.63
N TYR A 50 5.64 -5.13 5.51
CA TYR A 50 4.87 -3.97 6.01
C TYR A 50 5.75 -2.74 6.20
N ILE A 51 5.11 -1.57 6.30
CA ILE A 51 5.76 -0.28 6.55
C ILE A 51 5.59 0.08 8.02
N CYS A 52 6.68 0.17 8.78
CA CYS A 52 6.65 0.62 10.17
C CYS A 52 6.40 2.13 10.27
N GLU A 53 5.72 2.54 11.34
CA GLU A 53 5.72 3.93 11.76
C GLU A 53 7.02 4.28 12.48
N LYS A 54 7.46 5.54 12.35
CA LYS A 54 8.63 6.07 13.03
C LYS A 54 8.29 7.37 13.76
N THR A 55 8.56 7.41 15.05
CA THR A 55 8.46 8.62 15.88
C THR A 55 9.80 8.90 16.52
N GLY A 56 10.48 9.97 16.09
CA GLY A 56 11.87 10.22 16.49
C GLY A 56 12.78 9.06 16.09
N ASN A 57 13.40 8.41 17.07
CA ASN A 57 14.25 7.22 16.85
C ASN A 57 13.53 5.89 17.08
N SER A 58 12.28 5.92 17.53
CA SER A 58 11.51 4.71 17.84
C SER A 58 10.71 4.27 16.61
N LEU A 59 10.78 2.97 16.33
CA LEU A 59 9.94 2.31 15.34
C LEU A 59 8.75 1.65 16.04
N SER A 60 7.59 1.70 15.39
CA SER A 60 6.41 0.96 15.79
C SER A 60 6.05 -0.01 14.68
N ASP A 61 5.95 -1.29 15.02
CA ASP A 61 5.47 -2.35 14.13
C ASP A 61 3.95 -2.28 14.00
N LYS A 62 3.50 -1.20 13.38
CA LYS A 62 2.12 -0.83 13.12
C LYS A 62 2.02 -0.31 11.70
N MET A 63 0.97 -0.72 10.99
CA MET A 63 0.63 -0.21 9.66
C MET A 63 -0.86 0.07 9.60
N ASP A 64 -1.21 1.27 9.16
CA ASP A 64 -2.60 1.68 8.93
C ASP A 64 -3.07 1.17 7.55
N GLU A 65 -4.37 0.92 7.39
CA GLU A 65 -4.98 0.63 6.08
C GLU A 65 -4.75 1.79 5.10
N LEU A 66 -4.71 3.03 5.61
CA LEU A 66 -4.26 4.20 4.88
C LEU A 66 -2.91 4.02 4.19
N ALA A 67 -1.96 3.27 4.75
CA ALA A 67 -0.65 3.03 4.14
C ALA A 67 -0.71 2.08 2.92
N CYS A 68 -1.86 1.44 2.69
CA CYS A 68 -2.10 0.56 1.55
C CYS A 68 -2.26 1.29 0.21
N PHE A 69 -2.13 2.63 0.16
CA PHE A 69 -1.90 3.37 -1.09
C PHE A 69 -0.48 3.16 -1.66
N ALA A 70 0.48 2.87 -0.78
CA ALA A 70 1.90 2.83 -1.11
C ALA A 70 2.26 1.80 -2.20
N PRO A 71 1.68 0.57 -2.24
CA PRO A 71 1.92 -0.35 -3.35
C PRO A 71 1.62 0.28 -4.73
N GLY A 72 0.46 0.93 -4.88
CA GLY A 72 0.09 1.59 -6.14
C GLY A 72 1.06 2.72 -6.49
N MET A 73 1.45 3.53 -5.51
CA MET A 73 2.47 4.58 -5.67
C MET A 73 3.82 4.00 -6.12
N LEU A 74 4.30 2.92 -5.50
CA LEU A 74 5.58 2.27 -5.82
C LEU A 74 5.55 1.66 -7.22
N ALA A 75 4.47 0.95 -7.56
CA ALA A 75 4.27 0.38 -8.89
C ALA A 75 4.26 1.47 -9.96
N LEU A 76 3.53 2.57 -9.75
CA LEU A 76 3.51 3.72 -10.66
C LEU A 76 4.89 4.38 -10.78
N GLY A 77 5.62 4.51 -9.66
CA GLY A 77 6.93 5.13 -9.59
C GLY A 77 8.04 4.34 -10.30
N SER A 78 7.82 3.04 -10.53
CA SER A 78 8.77 2.12 -11.18
C SER A 78 9.06 2.47 -12.65
N PHE A 79 8.10 3.06 -13.38
CA PHE A 79 8.16 3.40 -14.81
C PHE A 79 9.17 4.52 -15.17
N GLY A 80 9.92 5.03 -14.19
CA GLY A 80 11.01 5.99 -14.39
C GLY A 80 12.41 5.40 -14.20
N TYR A 81 12.51 4.13 -13.81
CA TYR A 81 13.77 3.47 -13.51
C TYR A 81 14.26 2.58 -14.66
N GLY A 82 15.57 2.30 -14.66
CA GLY A 82 16.13 1.21 -15.46
C GLY A 82 15.64 -0.17 -14.95
N PRO A 83 15.75 -1.23 -15.77
CA PRO A 83 15.11 -2.53 -15.51
C PRO A 83 15.29 -3.07 -14.09
N GLY A 84 16.52 -3.07 -13.56
CA GLY A 84 16.80 -3.64 -12.23
C GLY A 84 16.21 -2.88 -11.05
N GLU A 85 16.13 -1.53 -11.10
CA GLU A 85 15.49 -0.77 -10.03
C GLU A 85 13.96 -0.81 -10.16
N ALA A 86 13.44 -0.79 -11.38
CA ALA A 86 12.01 -0.93 -11.64
C ALA A 86 11.46 -2.25 -11.07
N GLU A 87 12.18 -3.36 -11.29
CA GLU A 87 11.83 -4.68 -10.75
C GLU A 87 11.80 -4.70 -9.21
N LYS A 88 12.74 -4.03 -8.52
CA LYS A 88 12.75 -3.97 -7.06
C LYS A 88 11.54 -3.20 -6.50
N PHE A 89 11.21 -2.06 -7.11
CA PHE A 89 10.04 -1.28 -6.71
C PHE A 89 8.75 -2.04 -6.95
N LEU A 90 8.64 -2.72 -8.09
CA LEU A 90 7.48 -3.53 -8.42
C LEU A 90 7.36 -4.71 -7.45
N ALA A 91 8.44 -5.46 -7.19
CA ALA A 91 8.43 -6.57 -6.22
C ALA A 91 8.00 -6.11 -4.83
N LEU A 92 8.54 -4.97 -4.34
CA LEU A 92 8.11 -4.41 -3.06
C LEU A 92 6.62 -4.01 -3.07
N ALA A 93 6.13 -3.44 -4.17
CA ALA A 93 4.72 -3.13 -4.34
C ALA A 93 3.84 -4.39 -4.27
N GLU A 94 4.23 -5.46 -4.95
CA GLU A 94 3.48 -6.73 -4.93
C GLU A 94 3.45 -7.35 -3.53
N GLU A 95 4.57 -7.33 -2.81
CA GLU A 95 4.66 -7.83 -1.44
C GLU A 95 3.80 -7.02 -0.45
N LEU A 96 3.83 -5.68 -0.54
CA LEU A 96 2.99 -4.83 0.29
C LEU A 96 1.51 -4.98 -0.05
N ALA A 97 1.15 -5.10 -1.33
CA ALA A 97 -0.22 -5.35 -1.75
C ALA A 97 -0.73 -6.71 -1.25
N TRP A 98 0.13 -7.73 -1.20
CA TRP A 98 -0.21 -9.01 -0.59
C TRP A 98 -0.57 -8.86 0.90
N THR A 99 0.23 -8.10 1.66
CA THR A 99 -0.08 -7.79 3.06
C THR A 99 -1.40 -7.03 3.20
N CYS A 100 -1.62 -5.99 2.39
CA CYS A 100 -2.84 -5.19 2.40
C CYS A 100 -4.09 -6.01 2.04
N TYR A 101 -3.99 -6.91 1.05
CA TYR A 101 -5.07 -7.84 0.76
C TYR A 101 -5.35 -8.78 1.96
N ASN A 102 -4.31 -9.21 2.68
CA ASN A 102 -4.46 -10.04 3.86
C ASN A 102 -5.00 -9.29 5.09
N PHE A 103 -4.95 -7.95 5.14
CA PHE A 103 -5.73 -7.19 6.12
C PHE A 103 -7.23 -7.53 5.99
N TYR A 104 -7.76 -7.53 4.76
CA TYR A 104 -9.13 -7.96 4.50
C TYR A 104 -9.31 -9.44 4.84
N GLN A 105 -8.41 -10.32 4.41
CA GLN A 105 -8.58 -11.77 4.64
C GLN A 105 -8.49 -12.18 6.11
N SER A 106 -7.79 -11.42 6.95
CA SER A 106 -7.60 -11.73 8.37
C SER A 106 -8.88 -11.55 9.22
N THR A 107 -9.87 -10.81 8.73
CA THR A 107 -11.10 -10.56 9.49
C THR A 107 -12.24 -11.52 9.10
N PRO A 108 -13.22 -11.77 9.99
CA PRO A 108 -14.38 -12.60 9.66
C PRO A 108 -15.25 -12.02 8.55
N THR A 109 -15.44 -10.69 8.53
CA THR A 109 -16.28 -9.98 7.54
C THR A 109 -15.60 -9.86 6.18
N LYS A 110 -14.30 -10.12 6.10
CA LYS A 110 -13.46 -9.84 4.94
C LYS A 110 -13.37 -8.34 4.61
N LEU A 111 -13.54 -7.49 5.60
CA LEU A 111 -13.27 -6.06 5.56
C LEU A 111 -12.09 -5.73 6.47
N ALA A 112 -11.12 -4.94 5.99
CA ALA A 112 -9.99 -4.55 6.81
C ALA A 112 -10.40 -3.61 7.96
N GLY A 113 -9.71 -3.71 9.10
CA GLY A 113 -9.73 -2.66 10.11
C GLY A 113 -8.85 -1.48 9.71
N GLU A 114 -8.81 -0.43 10.52
CA GLU A 114 -8.01 0.77 10.22
C GLU A 114 -6.52 0.58 10.41
N ASN A 115 -6.10 -0.33 11.29
CA ASN A 115 -4.68 -0.55 11.57
C ASN A 115 -4.40 -1.95 12.10
N TYR A 116 -3.17 -2.37 11.86
CA TYR A 116 -2.66 -3.69 12.18
C TYR A 116 -1.32 -3.56 12.89
N PHE A 117 -1.17 -4.34 13.96
CA PHE A 117 0.09 -4.50 14.67
C PHE A 117 0.77 -5.78 14.23
N PHE A 118 2.09 -5.72 14.07
CA PHE A 118 2.91 -6.88 13.76
C PHE A 118 3.70 -7.27 14.99
N ARG A 119 3.52 -8.52 15.44
CA ARG A 119 4.18 -9.05 16.64
C ARG A 119 4.96 -10.29 16.27
N THR A 120 6.10 -10.48 16.94
CA THR A 120 6.94 -11.65 16.75
C THR A 120 6.13 -12.93 16.98
N GLY A 121 6.08 -13.79 15.96
CA GLY A 121 5.39 -15.08 15.99
C GLY A 121 3.87 -15.05 15.79
N GLN A 122 3.25 -13.90 15.48
CA GLN A 122 1.79 -13.77 15.32
C GLN A 122 1.35 -13.11 14.00
N ASP A 123 2.29 -12.85 13.09
CA ASP A 123 2.05 -12.06 11.87
C ASP A 123 1.34 -10.73 12.15
N MET A 124 0.06 -10.59 11.77
CA MET A 124 -0.73 -9.36 11.87
C MET A 124 -1.91 -9.54 12.83
N THR A 125 -2.10 -8.56 13.72
CA THR A 125 -3.26 -8.49 14.62
C THR A 125 -3.98 -7.18 14.41
N VAL A 126 -5.30 -7.23 14.22
CA VAL A 126 -6.11 -6.01 14.07
C VAL A 126 -6.06 -5.18 15.37
N GLY A 127 -5.77 -3.89 15.23
CA GLY A 127 -5.84 -2.93 16.32
C GLY A 127 -7.23 -2.32 16.38
N THR A 128 -7.46 -1.27 15.59
CA THR A 128 -8.79 -0.67 15.43
C THR A 128 -9.54 -1.41 14.33
N SER A 129 -10.67 -2.05 14.68
CA SER A 129 -11.37 -2.99 13.81
C SER A 129 -12.51 -2.40 12.97
N TRP A 130 -12.88 -1.12 13.16
CA TRP A 130 -13.90 -0.52 12.31
C TRP A 130 -13.38 -0.35 10.88
N ASN A 131 -14.30 -0.38 9.92
CA ASN A 131 -14.03 -0.12 8.51
C ASN A 131 -14.92 1.05 8.08
N ILE A 132 -14.32 2.08 7.49
CA ILE A 132 -15.04 3.28 7.01
C ILE A 132 -15.05 3.39 5.48
N LEU A 133 -15.08 2.26 4.77
CA LEU A 133 -15.15 2.17 3.31
C LEU A 133 -13.93 2.78 2.60
N ARG A 134 -12.76 2.57 3.20
CA ARG A 134 -11.48 3.04 2.69
C ARG A 134 -11.10 2.42 1.33
N PRO A 135 -10.58 3.20 0.37
CA PRO A 135 -10.25 2.71 -0.96
C PRO A 135 -8.81 2.22 -1.14
N GLU A 136 -7.89 2.48 -0.22
CA GLU A 136 -6.45 2.48 -0.45
C GLU A 136 -5.93 1.12 -0.96
N THR A 137 -6.41 0.01 -0.37
CA THR A 137 -6.08 -1.32 -0.86
C THR A 137 -6.56 -1.54 -2.30
N ILE A 138 -7.80 -1.16 -2.63
CA ILE A 138 -8.35 -1.32 -3.99
C ILE A 138 -7.61 -0.41 -4.99
N GLU A 139 -7.24 0.81 -4.60
CA GLU A 139 -6.43 1.71 -5.43
C GLU A 139 -5.11 1.03 -5.85
N SER A 140 -4.41 0.43 -4.90
CA SER A 140 -3.18 -0.30 -5.16
C SER A 140 -3.35 -1.49 -6.09
N LEU A 141 -4.43 -2.27 -5.89
CA LEU A 141 -4.76 -3.41 -6.77
C LEU A 141 -5.04 -2.94 -8.21
N PHE A 142 -5.71 -1.79 -8.37
CA PHE A 142 -5.95 -1.21 -9.69
C PHE A 142 -4.63 -0.86 -10.39
N TYR A 143 -3.71 -0.15 -9.73
CA TYR A 143 -2.41 0.19 -10.32
C TYR A 143 -1.61 -1.07 -10.69
N LEU A 144 -1.52 -2.04 -9.79
CA LEU A 144 -0.80 -3.28 -10.05
C LEU A 144 -1.40 -4.05 -11.23
N TRP A 145 -2.73 -4.17 -11.32
CA TRP A 145 -3.39 -4.80 -12.47
C TRP A 145 -3.06 -4.06 -13.77
N ARG A 146 -3.20 -2.74 -13.80
CA ARG A 146 -2.98 -1.93 -15.01
C ARG A 146 -1.54 -2.02 -15.51
N LEU A 147 -0.57 -2.15 -14.61
CA LEU A 147 0.85 -2.08 -14.92
C LEU A 147 1.46 -3.45 -15.19
N THR A 148 0.95 -4.52 -14.57
CA THR A 148 1.47 -5.89 -14.72
C THR A 148 0.60 -6.78 -15.62
N GLY A 149 -0.68 -6.46 -15.77
CA GLY A 149 -1.66 -7.34 -16.42
C GLY A 149 -2.05 -8.58 -15.60
N ASN A 150 -1.53 -8.74 -14.39
CA ASN A 150 -1.83 -9.88 -13.53
C ASN A 150 -3.29 -9.81 -13.04
N LYS A 151 -4.09 -10.79 -13.45
CA LYS A 151 -5.54 -10.83 -13.17
C LYS A 151 -5.88 -11.15 -11.72
N THR A 152 -4.94 -11.69 -10.94
CA THR A 152 -5.12 -11.95 -9.51
C THR A 152 -5.56 -10.69 -8.76
N TYR A 153 -5.06 -9.51 -9.12
CA TYR A 153 -5.47 -8.25 -8.49
C TYR A 153 -6.93 -7.87 -8.76
N GLN A 154 -7.48 -8.27 -9.91
CA GLN A 154 -8.92 -8.10 -10.20
C GLN A 154 -9.76 -9.05 -9.35
N GLU A 155 -9.31 -10.30 -9.19
CA GLU A 155 -9.97 -11.29 -8.33
C GLU A 155 -9.98 -10.84 -6.87
N TRP A 156 -8.85 -10.32 -6.38
CA TRP A 156 -8.75 -9.74 -5.04
C TRP A 156 -9.68 -8.53 -4.87
N GLY A 157 -9.72 -7.63 -5.85
CA GLY A 157 -10.65 -6.50 -5.85
C GLY A 157 -12.12 -6.95 -5.83
N TRP A 158 -12.46 -8.00 -6.57
CA TRP A 158 -13.80 -8.59 -6.58
C TRP A 158 -14.18 -9.20 -5.23
N ASN A 159 -13.25 -9.93 -4.60
CA ASN A 159 -13.47 -10.51 -3.27
C ASN A 159 -13.75 -9.43 -2.22
N ILE A 160 -13.00 -8.32 -2.27
CA ILE A 160 -13.21 -7.16 -1.39
C ILE A 160 -14.58 -6.52 -1.68
N PHE A 161 -14.92 -6.30 -2.95
CA PHE A 161 -16.23 -5.75 -3.33
C PHE A 161 -17.39 -6.61 -2.79
N GLN A 162 -17.30 -7.93 -2.93
CA GLN A 162 -18.30 -8.85 -2.36
C GLN A 162 -18.37 -8.80 -0.84
N ALA A 163 -17.29 -8.46 -0.14
CA ALA A 163 -17.31 -8.25 1.30
C ALA A 163 -18.07 -6.96 1.66
N PHE A 164 -17.87 -5.87 0.92
CA PHE A 164 -18.63 -4.63 1.08
C PHE A 164 -20.13 -4.84 0.81
N GLU A 165 -20.49 -5.48 -0.31
CA GLU A 165 -21.89 -5.77 -0.64
C GLU A 165 -22.61 -6.56 0.47
N ARG A 166 -21.90 -7.50 1.12
CA ARG A 166 -22.48 -8.34 2.17
C ARG A 166 -22.59 -7.68 3.53
N ASN A 167 -21.66 -6.79 3.88
CA ASN A 167 -21.50 -6.30 5.26
C ASN A 167 -21.73 -4.80 5.42
N SER A 168 -21.78 -4.03 4.34
CA SER A 168 -21.86 -2.56 4.40
C SER A 168 -23.06 -1.98 3.66
N ARG A 169 -23.65 -2.74 2.73
CA ARG A 169 -24.82 -2.31 1.97
C ARG A 169 -26.06 -2.20 2.86
N ILE A 170 -26.75 -1.07 2.75
CA ILE A 170 -28.07 -0.82 3.30
C ILE A 170 -29.05 -0.50 2.16
N GLU A 171 -30.33 -0.29 2.47
CA GLU A 171 -31.37 -0.05 1.45
C GLU A 171 -31.08 1.20 0.60
N THR A 172 -30.48 2.23 1.21
CA THR A 172 -30.25 3.54 0.58
C THR A 172 -28.82 3.78 0.10
N GLY A 173 -27.93 2.80 0.19
CA GLY A 173 -26.51 2.97 -0.13
C GLY A 173 -25.65 1.77 0.20
#